data_AF-A0AAT9SWS3-F1
#
_entry.id   AF-A0AAT9SWS3-F1
#
_cell.length_a   1.000
_cell.length_b   1.000
_cell.length_c   1.000
_cell.angle_alpha   90.00
_cell.angle_beta   90.00
_cell.angle_gamma   90.00
#
_symmetry.space_group_name_H-M   'P 1'
#
loop_
_entity.id
_entity.type
_entity.pdbx_description
1 polymer ?
#
loop_
_entity_poly.entity_id
_entity_poly.type
_entity_poly.pdbx_seq_one_letter_code
_entity_poly.pdbx_strand_id
1 'polypeptide(L)'
;MPHSRASRAGAREAAMQRRNLLNARDRLGASIIELVAADVAEHGAEVIEKLRQTNVPAYARLVSDLVHFKKLATERNTQTRRKPRSLRMKDVLKAMDDKPIDVNNPLLPPKHQGRWRKGIEALNPRSPYDCSPSELAALWGDDLASWFERNARGVPSGEDDHH
;
A
#
# COMPACT_ATOMS: atom_id res chain seq x y z
N MET A 1 12.59 -16.77 -29.79
CA MET A 1 11.93 -15.84 -28.85
C MET A 1 12.17 -16.26 -27.39
N PRO A 2 13.19 -15.73 -26.68
CA PRO A 2 13.49 -16.09 -25.29
C PRO A 2 13.32 -14.91 -24.32
N HIS A 3 12.15 -14.28 -24.23
CA HIS A 3 11.94 -13.13 -23.30
C HIS A 3 11.34 -13.48 -21.93
N SER A 4 11.02 -14.76 -21.66
CA SER A 4 10.19 -15.12 -20.50
C SER A 4 10.94 -15.59 -19.24
N ARG A 5 12.27 -15.70 -19.29
CA ARG A 5 13.10 -16.24 -18.18
C ARG A 5 13.72 -15.15 -17.30
N ALA A 6 14.12 -14.02 -17.88
CA ALA A 6 14.76 -12.91 -17.17
C ALA A 6 13.80 -12.15 -16.23
N SER A 7 12.55 -11.89 -16.65
CA SER A 7 11.55 -11.20 -15.82
C SER A 7 11.14 -11.98 -14.56
N ARG A 8 11.21 -13.32 -14.59
CA ARG A 8 10.92 -14.16 -13.41
C ARG A 8 12.06 -14.19 -12.39
N ALA A 9 13.30 -13.96 -12.83
CA ALA A 9 14.45 -13.88 -11.94
C ALA A 9 14.43 -12.57 -11.14
N GLY A 10 14.24 -11.42 -11.80
CA GLY A 10 14.18 -10.11 -11.13
C GLY A 10 13.04 -9.97 -10.12
N ALA A 11 11.86 -10.53 -10.42
CA ALA A 11 10.74 -10.52 -9.47
C ALA A 11 10.99 -11.37 -8.21
N ARG A 12 11.74 -12.49 -8.34
CA ARG A 12 12.13 -13.34 -7.21
C ARG A 12 13.19 -12.67 -6.34
N GLU A 13 14.13 -11.96 -6.96
CA GLU A 13 15.20 -11.25 -6.28
C GLU A 13 14.66 -10.06 -5.46
N ALA A 14 13.74 -9.28 -6.05
CA ALA A 14 13.03 -8.20 -5.34
C ALA A 14 12.17 -8.72 -4.18
N ALA A 15 11.51 -9.87 -4.33
CA ALA A 15 10.75 -10.49 -3.25
C ALA A 15 11.66 -11.00 -2.12
N MET A 16 12.84 -11.53 -2.45
CA MET A 16 13.84 -11.98 -1.49
C MET A 16 14.46 -10.81 -0.71
N GLN A 17 14.80 -9.72 -1.40
CA GLN A 17 15.28 -8.48 -0.77
C GLN A 17 14.25 -7.90 0.19
N ARG A 18 12.97 -7.81 -0.21
CA ARG A 18 11.89 -7.36 0.69
C ARG A 18 11.75 -8.26 1.92
N ARG A 19 11.82 -9.58 1.75
CA ARG A 19 11.74 -10.53 2.88
C ARG A 19 12.94 -10.37 3.83
N ASN A 20 14.13 -10.13 3.29
CA ASN A 20 15.33 -9.90 4.09
C ASN A 20 15.26 -8.59 4.87
N LEU A 21 14.74 -7.52 4.27
CA LEU A 21 14.52 -6.24 4.96
C LEU A 21 13.48 -6.34 6.08
N LEU A 22 12.37 -7.04 5.83
CA LEU A 22 11.37 -7.35 6.87
C LEU A 22 11.98 -8.15 8.02
N ASN A 23 12.74 -9.20 7.71
CA ASN A 23 13.43 -10.00 8.73
C ASN A 23 14.48 -9.18 9.50
N ALA A 24 15.21 -8.28 8.85
CA ALA A 24 16.17 -7.40 9.49
C ALA A 24 15.48 -6.39 10.42
N ARG A 25 14.36 -5.80 9.98
CA ARG A 25 13.54 -4.90 10.80
C ARG A 25 12.97 -5.62 12.03
N ASP A 26 12.45 -6.82 11.83
CA ASP A 26 11.86 -7.59 12.93
C ASP A 26 12.93 -8.04 13.94
N ARG A 27 14.16 -8.37 13.47
CA ARG A 27 15.31 -8.62 14.35
C ARG A 27 15.73 -7.38 15.12
N LEU A 28 15.89 -6.24 14.45
CA LEU A 28 16.23 -4.96 15.10
C LEU A 28 15.18 -4.55 16.13
N GLY A 29 13.90 -4.72 15.80
CA GLY A 29 12.80 -4.47 16.72
C GLY A 29 12.84 -5.38 17.95
N ALA A 30 13.14 -6.67 17.76
CA ALA A 30 13.35 -7.61 18.87
C ALA A 30 14.53 -7.19 19.76
N SER A 31 15.65 -6.77 19.16
CA SER A 31 16.84 -6.31 19.90
C SER A 31 16.58 -5.08 20.76
N ILE A 32 15.83 -4.10 20.23
CA ILE A 32 15.49 -2.88 20.97
C ILE A 32 14.56 -3.20 22.14
N ILE A 33 13.57 -4.07 21.93
CA ILE A 33 12.65 -4.50 23.00
C ILE A 33 13.42 -5.23 24.10
N GLU A 34 14.37 -6.10 23.76
CA GLU A 34 15.21 -6.80 24.73
C GLU A 34 16.09 -5.85 25.55
N LEU A 35 16.71 -4.86 24.91
CA LEU A 35 17.52 -3.84 25.60
C LEU A 35 16.68 -2.99 26.56
N VAL A 36 15.52 -2.51 26.11
CA VAL A 36 14.61 -1.72 26.96
C VAL A 36 14.05 -2.59 28.10
N ALA A 37 13.76 -3.86 27.85
CA ALA A 37 13.32 -4.77 28.90
C ALA A 37 14.41 -5.03 29.95
N ALA A 38 15.67 -5.16 29.54
CA ALA A 38 16.80 -5.29 30.47
C ALA A 38 16.98 -4.02 31.31
N ASP A 39 16.96 -2.85 30.67
CA ASP A 39 17.09 -1.54 31.33
C ASP A 39 15.95 -1.30 32.35
N VAL A 40 14.71 -1.64 31.99
CA VAL A 40 13.56 -1.56 32.90
C VAL A 40 13.64 -2.60 34.03
N ALA A 41 14.19 -3.79 33.77
CA ALA A 41 14.36 -4.80 34.82
C ALA A 41 15.42 -4.38 35.85
N GLU A 42 16.48 -3.71 35.40
CA GLU A 42 17.59 -3.26 36.25
C GLU A 42 17.27 -1.95 36.99
N HIS A 43 16.65 -0.99 36.32
CA HIS A 43 16.46 0.38 36.83
C HIS A 43 15.00 0.81 37.00
N GLY A 44 14.05 0.04 36.48
CA GLY A 44 12.65 0.48 36.36
C GLY A 44 11.93 0.70 37.68
N ALA A 45 12.24 -0.04 38.74
CA ALA A 45 11.57 0.11 40.03
C ALA A 45 11.80 1.50 40.65
N GLU A 46 13.05 1.98 40.64
CA GLU A 46 13.40 3.28 41.18
C GLU A 46 12.84 4.42 40.30
N VAL A 47 12.88 4.26 38.98
CA VAL A 47 12.34 5.23 38.02
C VAL A 47 10.82 5.35 38.17
N ILE A 48 10.10 4.23 38.31
CA ILE A 48 8.64 4.23 38.50
C ILE A 48 8.26 4.91 39.82
N GLU A 49 9.00 4.65 40.89
CA GLU A 49 8.73 5.27 42.19
C GLU A 49 9.01 6.79 42.17
N LYS A 50 10.13 7.22 41.56
CA LYS A 50 10.40 8.64 41.33
C LYS A 50 9.34 9.29 40.44
N LEU A 51 8.90 8.60 39.38
CA LEU A 51 7.87 9.13 38.48
C LEU A 51 6.52 9.30 39.18
N ARG A 52 6.15 8.36 40.06
CA ARG A 52 4.94 8.45 40.89
C ARG A 52 4.97 9.68 41.79
N GLN A 53 6.11 10.00 42.37
CA GLN A 53 6.24 11.10 43.33
C GLN A 53 6.39 12.47 42.64
N THR A 54 7.06 12.53 41.49
CA THR A 54 7.42 13.80 40.82
C THR A 54 6.47 14.17 39.68
N ASN A 55 5.84 13.20 39.01
CA ASN A 55 5.00 13.45 37.84
C ASN A 55 3.85 12.42 37.73
N VAL A 56 2.83 12.65 38.57
CA VAL A 56 1.62 11.81 38.65
C VAL A 56 0.92 11.62 37.28
N PRO A 57 0.78 12.63 36.41
CA PRO A 57 0.19 12.44 35.08
C PRO A 57 0.99 11.50 34.18
N ALA A 58 2.32 11.59 34.19
CA ALA A 58 3.17 10.68 33.41
C ALA A 58 3.10 9.25 33.96
N TYR A 59 3.06 9.09 35.27
CA TYR A 59 2.86 7.80 35.92
C TYR A 59 1.51 7.16 35.53
N ALA A 60 0.42 7.94 35.54
CA ALA A 60 -0.90 7.44 35.14
C ALA A 60 -0.94 6.97 33.67
N ARG A 61 -0.27 7.69 32.76
CA ARG A 61 -0.13 7.28 31.35
C ARG A 61 0.64 5.97 31.23
N LEU A 62 1.79 5.86 31.92
CA LEU A 62 2.60 4.64 31.94
C LEU A 62 1.79 3.43 32.43
N VAL A 63 1.03 3.57 33.52
CA VAL A 63 0.17 2.48 34.02
C VAL A 63 -0.92 2.11 33.03
N SER A 64 -1.57 3.10 32.40
CA SER A 64 -2.58 2.87 31.36
C SER A 64 -1.99 2.10 30.17
N ASP A 65 -0.81 2.49 29.70
CA ASP A 65 -0.12 1.85 28.58
C ASP A 65 0.28 0.40 28.92
N LEU A 66 0.77 0.15 30.14
CA LEU A 66 1.09 -1.20 30.61
C LEU A 66 -0.14 -2.11 30.71
N VAL A 67 -1.27 -1.59 31.20
CA VAL A 67 -2.54 -2.33 31.24
C VAL A 67 -3.04 -2.62 29.82
N HIS A 68 -2.96 -1.64 28.92
CA HIS A 68 -3.36 -1.81 27.53
C HIS A 68 -2.47 -2.83 26.82
N PHE A 69 -1.16 -2.78 27.05
CA PHE A 69 -0.21 -3.75 26.51
C PHE A 69 -0.47 -5.16 27.03
N LYS A 70 -0.75 -5.33 28.33
CA LYS A 70 -1.14 -6.63 28.90
C LYS A 70 -2.39 -7.19 28.24
N LYS A 71 -3.40 -6.35 27.99
CA LYS A 71 -4.61 -6.73 27.25
C LYS A 71 -4.28 -7.19 25.84
N LEU A 72 -3.49 -6.42 25.09
CA LEU A 72 -3.04 -6.76 23.74
C LEU A 72 -2.21 -8.06 23.70
N ALA A 73 -1.31 -8.26 24.66
CA ALA A 73 -0.51 -9.49 24.77
C ALA A 73 -1.40 -10.71 25.05
N THR A 74 -2.41 -10.56 25.91
CA THR A 74 -3.35 -11.63 26.25
C THR A 74 -4.28 -11.96 25.07
N GLU A 75 -4.77 -10.95 24.35
CA GLU A 75 -5.57 -11.12 23.13
C GLU A 75 -4.76 -11.78 22.00
N ARG A 76 -3.49 -11.39 21.85
CA ARG A 76 -2.59 -12.00 20.85
C ARG A 76 -2.23 -13.45 21.19
N ASN A 77 -2.18 -13.81 22.47
CA ASN A 77 -1.88 -15.17 22.92
C ASN A 77 -3.12 -16.09 22.82
N THR A 78 -4.33 -15.54 23.03
CA THR A 78 -5.60 -16.28 22.90
C THR A 78 -6.07 -16.43 21.46
N GLN A 79 -5.65 -15.56 20.54
CA GLN A 79 -5.77 -15.80 19.12
C GLN A 79 -4.77 -16.90 18.70
N THR A 80 -5.21 -18.16 18.76
CA THR A 80 -4.56 -19.26 18.06
C THR A 80 -4.20 -18.76 16.66
N ARG A 81 -2.89 -18.65 16.39
CA ARG A 81 -2.32 -18.13 15.15
C ARG A 81 -2.94 -18.90 14.00
N ARG A 82 -4.02 -18.35 13.42
CA ARG A 82 -4.71 -18.99 12.29
C ARG A 82 -3.65 -19.18 11.23
N LYS A 83 -3.42 -20.42 10.79
CA LYS A 83 -2.51 -20.71 9.69
C LYS A 83 -2.85 -19.70 8.59
N PRO A 84 -1.89 -18.91 8.09
CA PRO A 84 -2.18 -17.96 7.01
C PRO A 84 -2.90 -18.75 5.93
N ARG A 85 -4.12 -18.34 5.57
CA ARG A 85 -4.89 -19.02 4.53
C ARG A 85 -3.96 -19.13 3.32
N SER A 86 -3.88 -20.31 2.73
CA SER A 86 -3.11 -20.50 1.50
C SER A 86 -3.62 -19.47 0.50
N LEU A 87 -2.81 -18.45 0.23
CA LEU A 87 -3.10 -17.46 -0.79
C LEU A 87 -3.18 -18.24 -2.11
N ARG A 88 -4.39 -18.43 -2.63
CA ARG A 88 -4.54 -19.01 -3.95
C ARG A 88 -4.06 -17.96 -4.92
N MET A 89 -3.10 -18.30 -5.79
CA MET A 89 -2.51 -17.35 -6.73
C MET A 89 -3.57 -16.62 -7.56
N LYS A 90 -4.67 -17.28 -7.89
CA LYS A 90 -5.83 -16.68 -8.56
C LYS A 90 -6.48 -15.52 -7.77
N ASP A 91 -6.55 -15.63 -6.44
CA ASP A 91 -7.17 -14.61 -5.58
C ASP A 91 -6.21 -13.42 -5.40
N VAL A 92 -4.90 -13.69 -5.41
CA VAL A 92 -3.86 -12.65 -5.42
C VAL A 92 -3.84 -11.89 -6.74
N LEU A 93 -3.88 -12.60 -7.87
CA LEU A 93 -3.95 -11.99 -9.19
C LEU A 93 -5.24 -11.19 -9.34
N LYS A 94 -6.38 -11.74 -8.91
CA LYS A 94 -7.66 -11.01 -8.87
C LYS A 94 -7.58 -9.75 -8.01
N ALA A 95 -7.01 -9.81 -6.80
CA ALA A 95 -6.85 -8.63 -5.94
C ALA A 95 -5.85 -7.60 -6.51
N MET A 96 -4.87 -8.03 -7.32
CA MET A 96 -4.00 -7.13 -8.08
C MET A 96 -4.73 -6.51 -9.28
N ASP A 97 -5.63 -7.27 -9.88
CA ASP A 97 -6.49 -6.86 -10.99
C ASP A 97 -7.72 -6.04 -10.55
N ASP A 98 -8.08 -6.05 -9.28
CA ASP A 98 -9.16 -5.21 -8.70
C ASP A 98 -8.63 -3.84 -8.25
N LYS A 99 -7.32 -3.56 -8.43
CA LYS A 99 -6.75 -2.25 -8.09
C LYS A 99 -7.33 -1.14 -8.99
N PRO A 100 -7.66 0.03 -8.41
CA PRO A 100 -8.16 1.18 -9.16
C PRO A 100 -7.12 1.63 -10.21
N ILE A 101 -7.59 2.36 -11.23
CA ILE A 101 -6.69 2.98 -12.22
C ILE A 101 -5.74 3.91 -11.48
N ASP A 102 -4.44 3.69 -11.64
CA ASP A 102 -3.44 4.64 -11.19
C ASP A 102 -3.40 5.81 -12.18
N VAL A 103 -4.04 6.92 -11.80
CA VAL A 103 -4.15 8.14 -12.61
C VAL A 103 -2.76 8.73 -12.94
N ASN A 104 -1.74 8.47 -12.12
CA ASN A 104 -0.38 8.98 -12.35
C ASN A 104 0.45 8.11 -13.32
N ASN A 105 -0.01 6.91 -13.64
CA ASN A 105 0.69 6.04 -14.57
C ASN A 105 0.29 6.40 -16.02
N PRO A 106 1.24 6.84 -16.88
CA PRO A 106 0.93 7.21 -18.25
C PRO A 106 0.47 6.02 -19.10
N LEU A 107 0.75 4.79 -18.66
CA LEU A 107 0.30 3.59 -19.34
C LEU A 107 -0.97 3.06 -18.72
N LEU A 108 -2.09 3.11 -19.47
CA LEU A 108 -3.33 2.48 -19.03
C LEU A 108 -3.15 0.95 -18.99
N PRO A 109 -3.41 0.30 -17.83
CA PRO A 109 -3.28 -1.15 -17.72
C PRO A 109 -4.11 -1.88 -18.78
N PRO A 110 -3.63 -3.00 -19.37
CA PRO A 110 -4.31 -3.71 -20.47
C PRO A 110 -5.77 -4.04 -20.20
N LYS A 111 -6.13 -4.36 -18.94
CA LYS A 111 -7.51 -4.64 -18.52
C LYS A 111 -8.47 -3.45 -18.76
N HIS A 112 -7.98 -2.21 -18.62
CA HIS A 112 -8.78 -1.00 -18.80
C HIS A 112 -8.75 -0.48 -20.25
N GLN A 113 -7.81 -0.94 -21.09
CA GLN A 113 -7.78 -0.59 -22.53
C GLN A 113 -9.03 -1.07 -23.27
N GLY A 114 -9.62 -2.19 -22.85
CA GLY A 114 -10.90 -2.65 -23.40
C GLY A 114 -12.07 -1.73 -23.03
N ARG A 115 -12.12 -1.28 -21.76
CA ARG A 115 -13.11 -0.30 -21.28
C ARG A 115 -12.94 1.04 -21.98
N TRP A 116 -11.70 1.49 -22.20
CA TRP A 116 -11.41 2.69 -22.98
C TRP A 116 -11.87 2.56 -24.44
N ARG A 117 -11.48 1.50 -25.16
CA ARG A 117 -11.91 1.31 -26.56
C ARG A 117 -13.44 1.31 -26.71
N LYS A 118 -14.15 0.59 -25.83
CA LYS A 118 -15.62 0.63 -25.80
C LYS A 118 -16.17 2.02 -25.49
N GLY A 119 -15.51 2.75 -24.59
CA GLY A 119 -15.85 4.13 -24.26
C GLY A 119 -15.66 5.09 -25.43
N ILE A 120 -14.61 4.92 -26.24
CA ILE A 120 -14.40 5.68 -27.49
C ILE A 120 -15.49 5.32 -28.50
N GLU A 121 -15.77 4.03 -28.69
CA GLU A 121 -16.78 3.56 -29.63
C GLU A 121 -18.18 4.08 -29.28
N ALA A 122 -18.52 4.14 -27.99
CA ALA A 122 -19.79 4.68 -27.51
C ALA A 122 -19.93 6.20 -27.68
N LEU A 123 -18.84 6.92 -27.85
CA LEU A 123 -18.86 8.37 -28.09
C LEU A 123 -19.06 8.73 -29.57
N ASN A 124 -18.80 7.80 -30.50
CA ASN A 124 -18.96 8.01 -31.95
C ASN A 124 -20.37 8.57 -32.27
N PRO A 125 -20.50 9.72 -32.98
CA PRO A 125 -19.49 10.44 -33.76
C PRO A 125 -18.66 11.50 -33.03
N ARG A 126 -18.90 11.74 -31.75
CA ARG A 126 -18.16 12.73 -30.96
C ARG A 126 -16.79 12.21 -30.57
N SER A 127 -15.81 13.10 -30.52
CA SER A 127 -14.50 12.78 -29.96
C SER A 127 -14.53 12.92 -28.43
N PRO A 128 -13.78 12.09 -27.68
CA PRO A 128 -13.54 12.34 -26.27
C PRO A 128 -12.93 13.71 -25.95
N TYR A 129 -12.22 14.31 -26.91
CA TYR A 129 -11.64 15.65 -26.76
C TYR A 129 -12.71 16.75 -26.78
N ASP A 130 -13.90 16.48 -27.32
CA ASP A 130 -15.04 17.40 -27.40
C ASP A 130 -15.98 17.29 -26.19
N CYS A 131 -15.64 16.46 -25.21
CA CYS A 131 -16.47 16.18 -24.04
C CYS A 131 -15.84 16.83 -22.80
N SER A 132 -16.66 17.43 -21.95
CA SER A 132 -16.19 17.93 -20.65
C SER A 132 -15.76 16.76 -19.73
N PRO A 133 -14.89 17.02 -18.73
CA PRO A 133 -14.45 15.99 -17.79
C PRO A 133 -15.61 15.30 -17.06
N SER A 134 -16.69 16.02 -16.76
CA SER A 134 -17.89 15.50 -16.11
C SER A 134 -18.72 14.59 -17.03
N GLU A 135 -18.82 14.92 -18.33
CA GLU A 135 -19.47 14.05 -19.33
C GLU A 135 -18.69 12.74 -19.52
N LEU A 136 -17.36 12.84 -19.58
CA LEU A 136 -16.49 11.66 -19.65
C LEU A 136 -16.59 10.80 -18.38
N ALA A 137 -16.65 11.42 -17.20
CA ALA A 137 -16.82 10.71 -15.94
C ALA A 137 -18.15 9.92 -15.90
N ALA A 138 -19.25 10.50 -16.42
CA ALA A 138 -20.53 9.82 -16.49
C ALA A 138 -20.53 8.61 -17.43
N LEU A 139 -19.81 8.69 -18.55
CA LEU A 139 -19.78 7.62 -19.57
C LEU A 139 -18.73 6.54 -19.28
N TRP A 140 -17.59 6.96 -18.77
CA TRP A 140 -16.42 6.11 -18.64
C TRP A 140 -16.12 5.72 -17.20
N GLY A 141 -16.66 6.44 -16.21
CA GLY A 141 -16.32 6.37 -14.79
C GLY A 141 -15.20 7.34 -14.39
N ASP A 142 -15.24 7.83 -13.14
CA ASP A 142 -14.35 8.88 -12.61
C ASP A 142 -12.86 8.56 -12.76
N ASP A 143 -12.47 7.31 -12.54
CA ASP A 143 -11.09 6.82 -12.60
C ASP A 143 -10.52 6.88 -14.02
N LEU A 144 -11.30 6.47 -15.02
CA LEU A 144 -10.88 6.45 -16.43
C LEU A 144 -10.91 7.86 -17.04
N ALA A 145 -11.88 8.69 -16.67
CA ALA A 145 -11.93 10.09 -17.05
C ALA A 145 -10.74 10.87 -16.47
N SER A 146 -10.45 10.71 -15.18
CA SER A 146 -9.30 11.35 -14.53
C SER A 146 -7.97 10.94 -15.16
N TRP A 147 -7.84 9.66 -15.52
CA TRP A 147 -6.65 9.17 -16.22
C TRP A 147 -6.52 9.80 -17.62
N PHE A 148 -7.61 9.92 -18.38
CA PHE A 148 -7.63 10.54 -19.70
C PHE A 148 -7.27 12.03 -19.65
N GLU A 149 -7.87 12.80 -18.73
CA GLU A 149 -7.55 14.22 -18.54
C GLU A 149 -6.06 14.42 -18.30
N ARG A 150 -5.47 13.61 -17.41
CA ARG A 150 -4.07 13.77 -17.00
C ARG A 150 -3.07 13.32 -18.05
N ASN A 151 -3.33 12.20 -18.74
CA ASN A 151 -2.32 11.54 -19.58
C ASN A 151 -2.58 11.61 -21.08
N ALA A 152 -3.82 11.81 -21.52
CA ALA A 152 -4.19 11.81 -22.94
C ALA A 152 -4.62 13.18 -23.45
N ARG A 153 -5.23 14.02 -22.60
CA ARG A 153 -5.57 15.42 -22.92
C ARG A 153 -4.48 16.41 -22.50
N GLY A 154 -3.80 16.13 -21.38
CA GLY A 154 -2.71 16.97 -20.85
C GLY A 154 -1.32 16.75 -21.48
N VAL A 155 -1.18 15.86 -22.46
CA VAL A 155 0.02 15.81 -23.30
C VAL A 155 -0.23 16.78 -24.45
N PRO A 156 0.55 17.86 -24.62
CA PRO A 156 0.46 18.67 -25.82
C PRO A 156 0.77 17.74 -26.99
N SER A 157 -0.23 17.47 -27.82
CA SER A 157 -0.02 17.00 -29.17
C SER A 157 0.87 18.03 -29.85
N GLY A 158 2.18 17.79 -29.84
CA GLY A 158 3.14 18.52 -30.64
C GLY A 158 2.85 18.21 -32.11
N GLU A 159 1.89 18.95 -32.66
CA GLU A 159 1.86 19.31 -34.07
C GLU A 159 2.20 20.79 -34.14
N ASP A 160 3.33 21.07 -34.80
CA ASP A 160 3.75 22.26 -35.55
C ASP A 160 5.27 22.04 -35.75
N ASP A 161 5.84 21.78 -36.95
CA ASP A 161 5.62 22.46 -38.21
C ASP A 161 5.90 21.57 -39.43
N HIS A 162 5.02 21.69 -40.43
CA HIS A 162 5.40 21.66 -41.84
C HIS A 162 5.73 23.10 -42.26
N HIS A 163 6.98 23.40 -42.63
CA HIS A 163 7.34 24.16 -43.83
C HIS A 163 8.83 24.16 -44.14
#